data_AF-A0A2W7QWV3-F1
#
_entry.id   AF-A0A2W7QWV3-F1
#
_cell.length_a   1.000
_cell.length_b   1.000
_cell.length_c   1.000
_cell.angle_alpha   90.00
_cell.angle_beta   90.00
_cell.angle_gamma   90.00
#
_symmetry.space_group_name_H-M   'P 1'
#
loop_
_entity.id
_entity.type
_entity.pdbx_description
1 polymer ?
#
loop_
_entity_poly.entity_id
_entity_poly.type
_entity_poly.pdbx_seq_one_letter_code
_entity_poly.pdbx_strand_id
1 'polypeptide(L)'
;MIPRSALVLGLSGLLPFFWGVATLLSPALAQLTLDVIGPRFIGPYVLIAYGVVILCFMSGVLWGFAARGAEMAWTGYALSVGPALWAFFFVGGGATQALTALITGFVVLLVIDLQFSRWGLTPRWWMQLRLILTSGVVLCLAAGLWLG
;
A
#
# COMPACT_ATOMS: atom_id res chain seq x y z
N MET A 1 -14.84 -1.35 17.33
CA MET A 1 -14.99 -2.42 16.32
C MET A 1 -14.80 -1.81 14.94
N ILE A 2 -14.15 -2.52 14.02
CA ILE A 2 -13.98 -2.06 12.63
C ILE A 2 -15.33 -2.22 11.89
N PRO A 3 -15.82 -1.21 11.15
CA PRO A 3 -17.02 -1.36 10.33
C PRO A 3 -16.84 -2.48 9.29
N ARG A 4 -17.85 -3.34 9.14
CA ARG A 4 -17.78 -4.51 8.24
C ARG A 4 -17.46 -4.12 6.79
N SER A 5 -18.06 -3.04 6.30
CA SER A 5 -17.79 -2.52 4.95
C SER A 5 -16.31 -2.14 4.77
N ALA A 6 -15.74 -1.40 5.72
CA ALA A 6 -14.32 -1.02 5.69
C ALA A 6 -13.39 -2.24 5.76
N LEU A 7 -13.74 -3.24 6.58
CA LEU A 7 -12.95 -4.46 6.69
C LEU A 7 -12.98 -5.29 5.41
N VAL A 8 -14.17 -5.56 4.86
CA VAL A 8 -14.32 -6.38 3.65
C VAL A 8 -13.64 -5.71 2.47
N LEU A 9 -13.95 -4.43 2.19
CA LEU A 9 -13.34 -3.71 1.08
C LEU A 9 -11.83 -3.54 1.27
N GLY A 10 -11.38 -3.30 2.50
CA GLY A 10 -9.95 -3.23 2.83
C GLY A 10 -9.22 -4.54 2.53
N LEU A 11 -9.77 -5.68 2.94
CA LEU A 11 -9.21 -7.00 2.68
C LEU A 11 -9.25 -7.37 1.19
N SER A 12 -10.34 -7.02 0.48
CA SER A 12 -10.42 -7.18 -0.98
C SER A 12 -9.32 -6.38 -1.69
N GLY A 13 -8.92 -5.25 -1.13
CA GLY A 13 -7.79 -4.47 -1.60
C GLY A 13 -6.45 -5.24 -1.61
N LEU A 14 -6.31 -6.35 -0.87
CA LEU A 14 -5.10 -7.18 -0.85
C LEU A 14 -5.02 -8.18 -2.02
N LEU A 15 -6.11 -8.39 -2.77
CA LEU A 15 -6.19 -9.42 -3.81
C LEU A 15 -5.09 -9.30 -4.88
N PRO A 16 -4.77 -8.11 -5.43
CA PRO A 16 -3.70 -8.01 -6.43
C PRO A 16 -2.31 -8.31 -5.88
N PHE A 17 -2.07 -8.07 -4.58
CA PHE A 17 -0.80 -8.43 -3.94
C PHE A 17 -0.66 -9.95 -3.80
N PHE A 18 -1.71 -10.62 -3.31
CA PHE A 18 -1.71 -12.09 -3.24
C PHE A 18 -1.59 -12.72 -4.62
N TRP A 19 -2.24 -12.15 -5.62
CA TRP A 19 -2.12 -12.61 -7.00
C TRP A 19 -0.68 -12.50 -7.52
N GLY A 20 -0.02 -11.36 -7.31
CA GLY A 20 1.38 -11.19 -7.69
C GLY A 20 2.28 -12.26 -7.07
N VAL A 21 2.13 -12.54 -5.77
CA VAL A 21 2.89 -13.62 -5.10
C VAL A 21 2.55 -15.00 -5.67
N ALA A 22 1.26 -15.29 -5.92
CA ALA A 22 0.84 -16.57 -6.48
C ALA A 22 1.46 -16.83 -7.86
N THR A 23 1.56 -15.80 -8.71
CA THR A 23 2.22 -15.92 -10.01
C THR A 23 3.74 -16.10 -9.91
N LEU A 24 4.40 -15.59 -8.86
CA LEU A 24 5.82 -15.87 -8.61
C LEU A 24 6.05 -17.32 -8.15
N LEU A 25 5.09 -17.90 -7.43
CA LEU A 25 5.19 -19.27 -6.93
C LEU A 25 4.78 -20.34 -7.95
N SER A 26 4.05 -19.98 -9.00
CA SER A 26 3.51 -20.92 -9.98
C SER A 26 3.75 -20.44 -11.42
N PRO A 27 4.69 -21.08 -12.14
CA PRO A 27 4.93 -20.77 -13.56
C PRO A 27 3.69 -20.97 -14.43
N ALA A 28 2.85 -21.96 -14.12
CA ALA A 28 1.59 -22.20 -14.84
C ALA A 28 0.60 -21.04 -14.67
N LEU A 29 0.45 -20.51 -13.44
CA LEU A 29 -0.38 -19.33 -13.20
C LEU A 29 0.21 -18.09 -13.88
N ALA A 30 1.53 -17.91 -13.83
CA ALA A 30 2.18 -16.80 -14.53
C ALA A 30 1.92 -16.85 -16.04
N GLN A 31 2.09 -18.01 -16.67
CA GLN A 31 1.84 -18.19 -18.10
C GLN A 31 0.37 -17.96 -18.45
N LEU A 32 -0.56 -18.55 -17.69
CA LEU A 32 -2.00 -18.31 -17.90
C LEU A 32 -2.34 -16.82 -17.80
N THR A 33 -1.77 -16.13 -16.82
CA THR A 33 -1.99 -14.68 -16.62
C THR A 33 -1.43 -13.88 -17.78
N LEU A 34 -0.23 -14.24 -18.26
CA LEU A 34 0.40 -13.61 -19.43
C LEU A 34 -0.49 -13.73 -20.67
N ASP A 35 -1.07 -14.91 -20.89
CA ASP A 35 -1.86 -15.21 -22.09
C ASP A 35 -3.27 -14.59 -22.05
N VAL A 36 -3.90 -14.56 -20.86
CA VAL A 36 -5.33 -14.16 -20.73
C VAL A 36 -5.50 -12.69 -20.31
N ILE A 37 -4.62 -12.17 -19.44
CA ILE A 37 -4.78 -10.85 -18.81
C ILE A 37 -3.68 -9.89 -19.27
N GLY A 38 -2.44 -10.36 -19.31
CA GLY A 38 -1.30 -9.64 -19.83
C GLY A 38 -0.14 -9.47 -18.82
N PRO A 39 1.03 -9.04 -19.31
CA PRO A 39 2.29 -9.08 -18.57
C PRO A 39 2.38 -8.13 -17.37
N ARG A 40 1.51 -7.13 -17.29
CA ARG A 40 1.47 -6.19 -16.15
C ARG A 40 0.86 -6.81 -14.88
N PHE A 41 0.17 -7.96 -15.02
CA PHE A 41 -0.61 -8.58 -13.94
C PHE A 41 0.07 -9.80 -13.30
N ILE A 42 1.33 -10.06 -13.65
CA ILE A 42 2.18 -11.04 -12.94
C ILE A 42 3.15 -10.31 -12.01
N GLY A 43 3.66 -11.00 -10.99
CA GLY A 43 4.76 -10.46 -10.18
C GLY A 43 6.02 -10.20 -11.02
N PRO A 44 7.00 -9.43 -10.54
CA PRO A 44 6.90 -8.36 -9.55
C PRO A 44 6.14 -7.13 -10.08
N TYR A 45 5.77 -7.10 -11.37
CA TYR A 45 5.16 -5.93 -12.02
C TYR A 45 3.84 -5.51 -11.37
N VAL A 46 2.93 -6.46 -11.12
CA VAL A 46 1.64 -6.16 -10.46
C VAL A 46 1.81 -5.70 -9.02
N LEU A 47 2.79 -6.28 -8.30
CA LEU A 47 3.12 -5.90 -6.92
C LEU A 47 3.57 -4.45 -6.86
N ILE A 48 4.45 -4.05 -7.77
CA ILE A 48 4.99 -2.69 -7.83
C ILE A 48 3.92 -1.71 -8.27
N ALA A 49 3.26 -1.97 -9.41
CA ALA A 49 2.27 -1.06 -9.98
C ALA A 49 1.11 -0.81 -9.00
N TYR A 50 0.56 -1.87 -8.43
CA TYR A 50 -0.55 -1.74 -7.48
C TYR A 50 -0.08 -1.23 -6.11
N GLY A 51 1.15 -1.55 -5.70
CA GLY A 51 1.80 -0.96 -4.52
C GLY A 51 1.84 0.57 -4.59
N VAL A 52 2.26 1.12 -5.73
CA VAL A 52 2.27 2.57 -5.98
C VAL A 52 0.85 3.14 -5.90
N VAL A 53 -0.13 2.50 -6.56
CA VAL A 53 -1.53 2.94 -6.54
C VAL A 53 -2.06 3.05 -5.10
N ILE A 54 -1.85 2.02 -4.28
CA ILE A 54 -2.34 2.02 -2.90
C ILE A 54 -1.59 3.03 -2.03
N LEU A 55 -0.27 3.17 -2.18
CA LEU A 55 0.52 4.13 -1.41
C LEU A 55 0.06 5.57 -1.69
N CYS A 56 -0.15 5.91 -2.97
CA CYS A 56 -0.67 7.22 -3.38
C CYS A 56 -2.14 7.43 -2.98
N PHE A 57 -2.99 6.41 -3.06
CA PHE A 57 -4.37 6.47 -2.59
C PHE A 57 -4.42 6.83 -1.09
N MET A 58 -3.60 6.18 -0.27
CA MET A 58 -3.54 6.43 1.16
C MET A 58 -3.02 7.83 1.50
N SER A 59 -2.07 8.35 0.71
CA SER A 59 -1.64 9.76 0.79
C SER A 59 -2.84 10.73 0.63
N GLY A 60 -3.72 10.47 -0.35
CA GLY A 60 -4.96 11.24 -0.52
C GLY A 60 -5.94 11.10 0.66
N VAL A 61 -6.05 9.91 1.26
CA VAL A 61 -6.91 9.71 2.44
C VAL A 61 -6.42 10.54 3.64
N LEU A 62 -5.10 10.56 3.88
CA LEU A 62 -4.51 11.40 4.94
C LEU A 62 -4.76 12.88 4.71
N TRP A 63 -4.72 13.36 3.46
CA TRP A 63 -5.07 14.73 3.14
C TRP A 63 -6.52 15.03 3.53
N GLY A 64 -7.44 14.11 3.27
CA GLY A 64 -8.83 14.20 3.69
C GLY A 64 -9.01 14.29 5.21
N PHE A 65 -8.19 13.59 6.00
CA PHE A 65 -8.17 13.75 7.45
C PHE A 65 -7.59 15.09 7.90
N ALA A 66 -6.49 15.53 7.28
CA ALA A 66 -5.87 16.82 7.57
C ALA A 66 -6.84 17.99 7.32
N ALA A 67 -7.63 17.91 6.24
CA ALA A 67 -8.62 18.94 5.88
C ALA A 67 -9.73 19.14 6.93
N ARG A 68 -9.92 18.17 7.84
CA ARG A 68 -10.90 18.27 8.91
C ARG A 68 -10.32 18.85 10.21
N GLY A 69 -9.00 18.95 10.34
CA GLY A 69 -8.32 19.45 11.55
C GLY A 69 -7.70 20.83 11.34
N ALA A 70 -8.31 21.88 11.90
CA ALA A 70 -7.86 23.27 11.71
C ALA A 70 -6.51 23.59 12.36
N GLU A 71 -6.19 22.97 13.51
CA GLU A 71 -5.01 23.34 14.32
C GLU A 71 -3.68 22.82 13.77
N MET A 72 -3.69 21.71 13.00
CA MET A 72 -2.48 21.09 12.43
C MET A 72 -2.45 21.16 10.90
N ALA A 73 -3.12 22.14 10.28
CA ALA A 73 -3.35 22.15 8.84
C ALA A 73 -2.06 21.98 8.02
N TRP A 74 -1.02 22.80 8.24
CA TRP A 74 0.22 22.73 7.45
C TRP A 74 0.96 21.40 7.61
N THR A 75 1.17 20.95 8.84
CA THR A 75 1.92 19.71 9.13
C THR A 75 1.15 18.47 8.68
N GLY A 76 -0.17 18.45 8.86
CA GLY A 76 -1.04 17.39 8.36
C GLY A 76 -0.96 17.26 6.83
N TYR A 77 -1.09 18.37 6.09
CA TYR A 77 -0.97 18.34 4.64
C TYR A 77 0.42 17.91 4.17
N ALA A 78 1.48 18.46 4.76
CA ALA A 78 2.86 18.09 4.41
C ALA A 78 3.15 16.59 4.64
N LEU A 79 2.71 16.04 5.78
CA LEU A 79 2.85 14.60 6.04
C LEU A 79 1.99 13.76 5.09
N SER A 80 0.80 14.24 4.72
CA SER A 80 -0.10 13.49 3.84
C SER A 80 0.46 13.28 2.43
N VAL A 81 1.21 14.23 1.87
CA VAL A 81 1.80 14.11 0.52
C VAL A 81 3.08 13.28 0.48
N GLY A 82 3.75 13.15 1.63
CA GLY A 82 5.03 12.44 1.75
C GLY A 82 5.05 11.05 1.09
N PRO A 83 4.06 10.16 1.33
CA PRO A 83 4.04 8.83 0.72
C PRO A 83 3.91 8.84 -0.82
N ALA A 84 3.13 9.75 -1.39
CA ALA A 84 2.99 9.85 -2.85
C ALA A 84 4.28 10.39 -3.50
N LEU A 85 4.90 11.41 -2.88
CA LEU A 85 6.20 11.92 -3.33
C LEU A 85 7.29 10.86 -3.18
N TRP A 86 7.28 10.10 -2.09
CA TRP A 86 8.17 8.96 -1.90
C TRP A 86 8.04 7.95 -3.05
N ALA A 87 6.80 7.59 -3.41
CA ALA A 87 6.56 6.70 -4.54
C ALA A 87 7.15 7.25 -5.84
N PHE A 88 6.91 8.54 -6.13
CA PHE A 88 7.37 9.21 -7.35
C PHE A 88 8.91 9.22 -7.48
N PHE A 89 9.63 9.50 -6.40
CA PHE A 89 11.09 9.64 -6.45
C PHE A 89 11.85 8.32 -6.30
N PHE A 90 11.32 7.36 -5.52
CA PHE A 90 12.09 6.18 -5.11
C PHE A 90 11.60 4.86 -5.71
N VAL A 91 10.38 4.78 -6.25
CA VAL A 91 9.89 3.53 -6.85
C VAL A 91 10.33 3.47 -8.31
N GLY A 92 11.46 2.80 -8.54
CA GLY A 92 12.08 2.65 -9.86
C GLY A 92 13.38 1.84 -9.78
N GLY A 93 14.22 1.89 -10.83
CA GLY A 93 15.57 1.32 -10.79
C GLY A 93 15.64 -0.22 -10.80
N GLY A 94 14.55 -0.90 -11.14
CA GLY A 94 14.44 -2.36 -11.15
C GLY A 94 13.54 -2.91 -10.03
N ALA A 95 13.20 -4.19 -10.11
CA ALA A 95 12.21 -4.79 -9.23
C ALA A 95 12.61 -4.75 -7.75
N THR A 96 13.86 -5.11 -7.42
CA THR A 96 14.36 -5.13 -6.05
C THR A 96 14.33 -3.75 -5.39
N GLN A 97 14.77 -2.71 -6.11
CA GLN A 97 14.78 -1.34 -5.59
C GLN A 97 13.35 -0.82 -5.41
N ALA A 98 12.49 -1.02 -6.40
CA ALA A 98 11.09 -0.61 -6.36
C ALA A 98 10.31 -1.27 -5.20
N LEU A 99 10.45 -2.58 -5.01
CA LEU A 99 9.81 -3.31 -3.92
C LEU A 99 10.33 -2.87 -2.54
N THR A 100 11.64 -2.66 -2.39
CA THR A 100 12.24 -2.16 -1.14
C THR A 100 11.74 -0.75 -0.81
N ALA A 101 11.67 0.14 -1.82
CA ALA A 101 11.12 1.48 -1.67
C ALA A 101 9.64 1.43 -1.24
N LEU A 102 8.83 0.54 -1.83
CA LEU A 102 7.43 0.38 -1.45
C LEU A 102 7.25 -0.15 -0.02
N ILE A 103 8.03 -1.15 0.40
CA ILE A 103 8.00 -1.65 1.78
C ILE A 103 8.29 -0.50 2.76
N THR A 104 9.35 0.26 2.48
CA THR A 104 9.73 1.42 3.29
C THR A 104 8.61 2.45 3.33
N GLY A 105 8.02 2.77 2.17
CA GLY A 105 6.90 3.71 2.04
C GLY A 105 5.68 3.28 2.86
N PHE A 106 5.31 2.00 2.84
CA PHE A 106 4.19 1.48 3.62
C PHE A 106 4.44 1.49 5.13
N VAL A 107 5.66 1.19 5.57
CA VAL A 107 6.03 1.27 7.00
C VAL A 107 5.99 2.73 7.47
N VAL A 108 6.58 3.66 6.72
CA VAL A 108 6.54 5.10 7.02
C VAL A 108 5.10 5.60 7.01
N LEU A 109 4.29 5.21 6.03
CA LEU A 109 2.87 5.55 5.98
C LEU A 109 2.12 5.09 7.25
N LEU A 110 2.39 3.88 7.76
CA LEU A 110 1.76 3.39 8.99
C LEU A 110 2.17 4.22 10.22
N VAL A 111 3.40 4.73 10.27
CA VAL A 111 3.83 5.67 11.32
C VAL A 111 3.10 7.01 11.20
N ILE A 112 2.88 7.50 9.98
CA ILE A 112 2.09 8.72 9.74
C ILE A 112 0.62 8.49 10.14
N ASP A 113 0.03 7.35 9.78
CA ASP A 113 -1.32 6.94 10.21
C ASP A 113 -1.45 6.99 11.75
N LEU A 114 -0.43 6.49 12.47
CA LEU A 114 -0.39 6.53 13.93
C LEU A 114 -0.36 7.97 14.46
N GLN A 115 0.42 8.86 13.83
CA GLN A 115 0.47 10.26 14.22
C GLN A 115 -0.87 10.97 14.02
N PHE A 116 -1.54 10.73 12.88
CA PHE A 116 -2.89 11.22 12.62
C PHE A 116 -3.90 10.68 13.63
N SER A 117 -3.75 9.42 14.04
CA SER A 117 -4.57 8.83 15.10
C SER A 117 -4.33 9.47 16.46
N ARG A 118 -3.07 9.84 16.79
CA ARG A 118 -2.73 10.56 18.03
C ARG A 118 -3.28 11.98 18.07
N TRP A 119 -3.35 12.64 16.91
CA TRP A 119 -4.02 13.92 16.76
C TRP A 119 -5.55 13.82 16.75
N GLY A 120 -6.12 12.62 16.88
CA GLY A 120 -7.57 12.42 16.90
C GLY A 120 -8.27 12.67 15.56
N LEU A 121 -7.52 12.72 14.45
CA LEU A 121 -8.06 13.00 13.11
C LEU A 121 -8.68 11.77 12.45
N THR A 122 -8.32 10.57 12.92
CA THR A 122 -8.80 9.30 12.36
C THR A 122 -9.87 8.65 13.24
N PRO A 123 -10.75 7.80 12.67
CA PRO A 123 -11.66 6.97 13.47
C PRO A 123 -10.90 6.03 14.42
N ARG A 124 -11.46 5.72 15.59
CA ARG A 124 -10.83 4.84 16.61
C ARG A 124 -10.42 3.45 16.10
N TRP A 125 -11.07 2.96 15.05
CA TRP A 125 -10.79 1.65 14.43
C TRP A 125 -9.73 1.69 13.33
N TRP A 126 -9.28 2.89 12.92
CA TRP A 126 -8.39 3.10 11.78
C TRP A 126 -7.10 2.29 11.91
N MET A 127 -6.37 2.46 13.00
CA MET A 127 -5.07 1.78 13.20
C MET A 127 -5.20 0.27 13.26
N GLN A 128 -6.30 -0.27 13.80
CA GLN A 128 -6.55 -1.71 13.81
C GLN A 128 -6.67 -2.25 12.38
N LEU A 129 -7.41 -1.56 11.51
CA LEU A 129 -7.52 -1.94 10.11
C LEU A 129 -6.19 -1.77 9.38
N ARG A 130 -5.51 -0.64 9.57
CA ARG A 130 -4.24 -0.33 8.90
C ARG A 130 -3.15 -1.33 9.23
N LEU A 131 -3.06 -1.80 10.48
CA LEU A 131 -2.12 -2.86 10.86
C LEU A 131 -2.36 -4.14 10.06
N ILE A 132 -3.60 -4.62 9.97
CA ILE A 132 -3.94 -5.84 9.23
C ILE A 132 -3.56 -5.70 7.75
N LEU A 133 -3.99 -4.60 7.12
CA LEU A 133 -3.79 -4.40 5.69
C LEU A 133 -2.32 -4.15 5.35
N THR A 134 -1.64 -3.26 6.08
CA THR A 134 -0.23 -2.96 5.83
C THR A 134 0.65 -4.17 6.07
N SER A 135 0.37 -5.00 7.08
CA SER A 135 1.08 -6.28 7.26
C SER A 135 0.88 -7.20 6.05
N GLY A 136 -0.34 -7.35 5.54
CA GLY A 136 -0.61 -8.14 4.34
C GLY A 136 0.16 -7.64 3.11
N VAL A 137 0.16 -6.32 2.88
CA VAL A 137 0.92 -5.69 1.79
C VAL A 137 2.42 -5.92 1.94
N VAL A 138 3.00 -5.58 3.09
CA VAL A 138 4.44 -5.68 3.33
C VAL A 138 4.93 -7.13 3.22
N LEU A 139 4.17 -8.11 3.71
CA LEU A 139 4.50 -9.52 3.56
C LEU A 139 4.51 -9.95 2.09
N CYS A 140 3.55 -9.49 1.28
CA CYS A 140 3.52 -9.80 -0.15
C CYS A 140 4.67 -9.14 -0.92
N LEU A 141 4.98 -7.87 -0.61
CA LEU A 141 6.11 -7.16 -1.22
C LEU A 141 7.44 -7.81 -0.83
N ALA A 142 7.60 -8.21 0.43
CA ALA A 142 8.76 -8.95 0.89
C ALA A 142 8.87 -10.28 0.14
N ALA A 143 7.79 -11.08 0.02
CA ALA A 143 7.80 -12.29 -0.78
C ALA A 143 8.24 -12.02 -2.23
N GLY A 144 7.82 -10.90 -2.82
CA GLY A 144 8.30 -10.45 -4.13
C GLY A 144 9.81 -10.20 -4.22
N LEU A 145 10.46 -9.76 -3.12
CA LEU A 145 11.93 -9.62 -3.05
C LEU A 145 12.65 -10.95 -2.91
N TRP A 146 12.02 -11.93 -2.24
CA TRP A 146 12.64 -13.24 -2.00
C TRP A 146 12.47 -14.20 -3.17
N LEU A 147 11.37 -14.08 -3.93
CA LEU A 147 10.98 -15.01 -4.99
C LEU A 147 11.27 -14.50 -6.41
N GLY A 148 11.44 -13.18 -6.58
CA GLY A 148 11.68 -12.52 -7.87
C GLY A 148 13.13 -12.10 -8.04
#